data_AF-A0A838LHA3-F1
#
_entry.id   AF-A0A838LHA3-F1
#
_cell.length_a   1.000
_cell.length_b   1.000
_cell.length_c   1.000
_cell.angle_alpha   90.00
_cell.angle_beta   90.00
_cell.angle_gamma   90.00
#
_symmetry.space_group_name_H-M   'P 1'
#
loop_
_entity.id
_entity.type
_entity.pdbx_description
1 polymer ?
#
loop_
_entity_poly.entity_id
_entity_poly.type
_entity_poly.pdbx_seq_one_letter_code
_entity_poly.pdbx_strand_id
1 'polypeptide(L)' 'MYAALWRLLPGPVWLKVAEALVLLAVVLWVLLAWVFPTVEPLLPFDRITVGD' A
#
# COMPACT_ATOMS: atom_id res chain seq x y z
N MET A 1 -12.92 21.38 7.08
CA MET A 1 -12.53 19.99 7.41
C MET A 1 -11.29 19.51 6.65
N TYR A 2 -11.07 19.86 5.37
CA TYR A 2 -9.78 19.60 4.68
C TYR A 2 -8.61 20.51 5.13
N ALA A 3 -8.90 21.67 5.71
CA ALA A 3 -7.89 22.63 6.15
C ALA A 3 -7.04 22.15 7.35
N ALA A 4 -7.56 21.24 8.19
CA ALA A 4 -6.80 20.69 9.32
C ALA A 4 -5.73 19.71 8.81
N LEU A 5 -6.08 18.85 7.84
CA LEU A 5 -5.14 17.92 7.21
C LEU A 5 -4.04 18.67 6.44
N TRP A 6 -4.41 19.73 5.73
CA TRP A 6 -3.45 20.60 5.02
C TRP A 6 -2.63 21.51 5.93
N ARG A 7 -2.96 21.66 7.21
CA ARG A 7 -2.15 22.43 8.19
C ARG A 7 -1.20 21.55 8.98
N LEU A 8 -1.42 20.24 9.01
CA LEU A 8 -0.58 19.29 9.76
C LEU A 8 0.68 18.90 8.99
N LEU A 9 0.60 18.80 7.65
CA LEU A 9 1.77 18.53 6.83
C LEU A 9 2.63 19.81 6.71
N PRO A 10 3.87 19.83 7.21
CA PRO A 10 4.75 20.98 7.09
C PRO A 10 5.19 21.15 5.62
N GLY A 11 5.16 22.39 5.12
CA GLY A 11 5.77 22.75 3.84
C GLY A 11 4.81 23.00 2.67
N PRO A 12 5.40 23.35 1.51
CA PRO A 12 4.68 23.79 0.30
C PRO A 12 3.83 22.67 -0.32
N VAL A 13 2.87 23.05 -1.17
CA VAL A 13 1.89 22.12 -1.78
C VAL A 13 2.54 20.89 -2.42
N TRP A 14 3.69 21.05 -3.08
CA TRP A 14 4.41 19.95 -3.71
C TRP A 14 4.96 18.92 -2.70
N LEU A 15 5.39 19.37 -1.52
CA LEU A 15 5.92 18.49 -0.48
C LEU A 15 4.82 17.62 0.11
N LYS A 16 3.61 18.16 0.25
CA LYS A 16 2.43 17.42 0.71
C LYS A 16 2.03 16.32 -0.26
N VAL A 17 2.11 16.59 -1.57
CA VAL A 17 1.87 15.59 -2.61
C VAL A 17 2.94 14.50 -2.57
N ALA A 18 4.22 14.88 -2.40
CA ALA A 18 5.31 13.92 -2.26
C ALA A 18 5.14 13.03 -1.03
N GLU A 19 4.77 13.61 0.12
CA GLU A 19 4.54 12.87 1.35
C GLU A 19 3.35 11.90 1.24
N ALA A 20 2.25 12.33 0.61
CA ALA A 20 1.12 11.45 0.31
C ALA A 20 1.50 10.29 -0.62
N LEU A 21 2.32 10.55 -1.64
CA LEU A 21 2.85 9.50 -2.53
C LEU A 21 3.77 8.52 -1.78
N VAL A 22 4.61 9.02 -0.88
CA VAL A 22 5.47 8.16 -0.04
C VAL A 22 4.61 7.29 0.87
N LEU A 23 3.60 7.85 1.52
CA LEU A 23 2.67 7.08 2.36
C LEU A 23 1.96 5.99 1.54
N LEU A 24 1.50 6.32 0.34
CA LEU A 24 0.90 5.34 -0.57
C LEU A 24 1.89 4.24 -0.94
N ALA A 25 3.13 4.60 -1.29
CA ALA A 25 4.18 3.64 -1.62
C ALA A 25 4.52 2.72 -0.43
N VAL A 26 4.57 3.26 0.79
CA VAL A 26 4.77 2.47 2.02
C VAL A 26 3.63 1.48 2.22
N VAL A 27 2.38 1.91 2.04
CA VAL A 27 1.22 1.01 2.15
C VAL A 27 1.31 -0.12 1.13
N LEU A 28 1.59 0.21 -0.14
CA LEU A 28 1.77 -0.80 -1.19
C LEU A 28 2.91 -1.76 -0.87
N TRP A 29 4.03 -1.24 -0.37
CA TRP A 29 5.18 -2.05 0.02
C TRP A 29 4.83 -3.00 1.18
N VAL A 30 4.13 -2.54 2.22
CA VAL A 30 3.67 -3.41 3.31
C VAL A 30 2.70 -4.47 2.79
N LEU A 31 1.77 -4.10 1.92
CA LEU A 31 0.83 -5.05 1.32
C LEU A 31 1.56 -6.14 0.53
N LEU A 32 2.55 -5.77 -0.29
CA LEU A 32 3.28 -6.73 -1.12
C LEU A 32 4.32 -7.54 -0.33
N ALA A 33 5.06 -6.90 0.56
CA ALA A 33 6.17 -7.54 1.28
C ALA A 33 5.69 -8.40 2.45
N TRP A 34 4.56 -8.07 3.08
CA TRP A 34 4.09 -8.74 4.30
C TRP A 34 2.70 -9.35 4.15
N VAL A 35 1.72 -8.61 3.60
CA VAL A 35 0.33 -9.12 3.53
C VAL A 35 0.22 -10.20 2.46
N PHE A 36 0.76 -9.97 1.27
CA PHE A 36 0.73 -10.92 0.17
C PHE A 36 1.29 -12.29 0.54
N PRO A 37 2.50 -12.46 1.08
CA PRO A 37 3.02 -13.79 1.45
C PRO A 37 2.20 -14.48 2.56
N THR A 38 1.49 -13.70 3.39
CA THR A 38 0.59 -14.27 4.41
C THR A 38 -0.73 -14.76 3.79
N VAL A 39 -1.21 -14.08 2.74
CA VAL A 39 -2.49 -14.37 2.08
C VAL A 39 -2.35 -15.35 0.92
N GLU A 40 -1.20 -15.36 0.23
CA GLU A 40 -0.81 -16.28 -0.85
C GLU A 40 -1.27 -17.72 -0.61
N PRO A 41 -0.95 -18.38 0.52
CA PRO A 41 -1.34 -19.78 0.76
C PRO A 41 -2.85 -20.02 0.91
N LEU A 42 -3.63 -18.95 1.13
CA LEU A 42 -5.11 -19.02 1.18
C LEU A 42 -5.74 -18.87 -0.20
N LEU A 43 -4.97 -18.42 -1.19
CA LEU A 43 -5.47 -18.17 -2.52
C LEU A 43 -5.58 -19.49 -3.31
N PRO A 44 -6.70 -19.75 -4.00
CA PRO A 44 -6.92 -21.00 -4.73
C PRO A 44 -6.12 -21.10 -6.04
N PHE A 45 -5.12 -20.24 -6.26
CA PHE A 45 -4.30 -20.19 -7.47
C PHE A 45 -3.11 -21.17 -7.44
N ASP A 46 -2.72 -21.63 -6.24
CA ASP A 46 -1.59 -22.58 -6.06
C ASP A 46 -1.97 -24.04 -6.33
N ARG A 47 -3.26 -24.31 -6.57
CA ARG A 47 -3.70 -25.64 -7.00
C ARG A 47 -3.38 -25.81 -8.49
N ILE A 48 -2.11 -26.08 -8.80
CA ILE A 48 -1.75 -26.63 -10.11
C ILE A 48 -2.37 -28.04 -10.16
N THR A 49 -3.54 -28.18 -10.77
CA THR A 49 -4.10 -29.47 -11.18
C THR A 49 -3.25 -30.02 -12.32
N VAL A 50 -2.05 -30.51 -12.01
CA VAL A 50 -1.32 -31.41 -12.91
C VAL A 50 -2.03 -32.77 -12.84
N GLY A 51 -2.81 -33.05 -13.89
CA GLY A 51 -3.23 -34.38 -14.36
C GLY A 51 -3.76 -35.38 -13.33
N ASP A 52 -5.09 -35.54 -13.32
CA ASP A 52 -5.67 -36.88 -13.43
C ASP A 52 -6.18 -37.06 -14.87
#